data_AF-A0AAF0KDE5-F1
#
_entry.id   AF-A0AAF0KDE5-F1
#
_cell.length_a   1.000
_cell.length_b   1.000
_cell.length_c   1.000
_cell.angle_alpha   90.00
_cell.angle_beta   90.00
_cell.angle_gamma   90.00
#
_symmetry.space_group_name_H-M   'P 1'
#
loop_
_entity.id
_entity.type
_entity.pdbx_description
1 polymer ?
#
loop_
_entity_poly.entity_id
_entity_poly.type
_entity_poly.pdbx_seq_one_letter_code
_entity_poly.pdbx_strand_id
1 'polypeptide(L)'
;MRRSTVPALVLACLSITGCTSSSGPESLMAGVPSKEVTNSVTPSAPVPQASVGQGSVRAPLRAEPHQEVLAWGGPMPGGSPAFAAVDKQVGGQNIPVPQPVAPVAPQARIDLPQERPVQLAMAGSAAISAGSSARSRIFRSAFSDAKPINFGRIQPRHFEVHGVDVSRWQANIDWERLRSRGANFAFIKATDGGDHLDPMFRTNWARAKAAGVRRGAYHFFYWCRPASHQADWFIRNVPKDPDALPPVIDVEYNGESSCRFRLSRAQVLEKMQVFMDKLERHYGQRPIIYTAPDFYKDHLAGELRDYPFWLRAVAQHPSKVYPDRKWLFWQYSGSGLSHGVEGKIDLNVFNGSEEAWHRWVGRGGNG
;
A
#
# COMPACT_ATOMS: atom_id res chain seq x y z
N MET A 1 -91.32 12.76 -27.53
CA MET A 1 -90.36 11.62 -27.53
C MET A 1 -89.30 11.87 -26.47
N ARG A 2 -88.73 10.78 -25.96
CA ARG A 2 -87.89 10.55 -24.76
C ARG A 2 -86.97 11.67 -24.20
N ARG A 3 -86.87 11.59 -22.87
CA ARG A 3 -86.04 12.30 -21.88
C ARG A 3 -84.53 12.12 -22.09
N SER A 4 -83.72 13.06 -21.60
CA SER A 4 -82.62 12.72 -20.69
C SER A 4 -82.28 13.89 -19.76
N THR A 5 -82.23 13.57 -18.47
CA THR A 5 -82.13 14.43 -17.29
C THR A 5 -80.83 14.10 -16.55
N VAL A 6 -80.02 15.12 -16.22
CA VAL A 6 -79.47 15.45 -14.86
C VAL A 6 -78.49 14.41 -14.22
N PRO A 7 -77.67 14.67 -13.16
CA PRO A 7 -77.16 15.90 -12.52
C PRO A 7 -75.61 15.96 -12.33
N ALA A 8 -75.14 17.15 -11.95
CA ALA A 8 -73.92 17.36 -11.16
C ALA A 8 -74.13 17.01 -9.67
N LEU A 9 -73.12 16.42 -9.02
CA LEU A 9 -73.15 16.13 -7.58
C LEU A 9 -71.85 16.60 -6.93
N VAL A 10 -72.01 17.56 -6.02
CA VAL A 10 -71.01 18.07 -5.07
C VAL A 10 -70.97 17.12 -3.88
N LEU A 11 -69.77 16.79 -3.38
CA LEU A 11 -69.61 16.26 -2.02
C LEU A 11 -68.43 16.93 -1.31
N ALA A 12 -68.69 17.35 -0.09
CA ALA A 12 -67.78 18.01 0.84
C ALA A 12 -67.45 17.08 2.03
N CYS A 13 -66.37 17.44 2.74
CA CYS A 13 -66.06 17.14 4.15
C CYS A 13 -65.59 15.72 4.53
N LEU A 14 -64.36 15.57 5.10
CA LEU A 14 -64.06 15.65 6.55
C LEU A 14 -62.64 15.14 6.88
N SER A 15 -61.97 15.91 7.74
CA SER A 15 -60.77 15.59 8.55
C SER A 15 -61.09 14.53 9.63
N ILE A 16 -60.16 13.64 10.02
CA ILE A 16 -59.29 13.66 11.24
C ILE A 16 -58.62 12.26 11.29
N THR A 17 -57.31 12.13 11.59
CA THR A 17 -56.61 11.38 12.69
C THR A 17 -55.33 10.80 12.01
N GLY A 18 -54.08 10.82 12.48
CA GLY A 18 -53.49 10.88 13.82
C GLY A 18 -52.64 9.62 14.03
N CYS A 19 -51.31 9.78 14.10
CA CYS A 19 -50.27 8.85 14.61
C CYS A 19 -49.93 7.62 13.71
N THR A 20 -48.71 7.12 13.55
CA THR A 20 -47.54 7.01 14.46
C THR A 20 -46.24 6.93 13.65
N SER A 21 -45.17 7.56 14.14
CA SER A 21 -43.80 7.19 13.76
C SER A 21 -43.44 5.90 14.48
N SER A 22 -43.15 4.82 13.75
CA SER A 22 -42.47 3.67 14.34
C SER A 22 -40.96 3.85 14.16
N SER A 23 -40.34 4.31 15.24
CA SER A 23 -38.90 4.16 15.45
C SER A 23 -38.63 2.67 15.69
N GLY A 24 -38.28 1.93 14.64
CA GLY A 24 -37.83 0.55 14.77
C GLY A 24 -36.51 0.47 15.56
N PRO A 25 -36.24 -0.62 16.31
CA PRO A 25 -35.07 -0.75 17.17
C PRO A 25 -33.71 -0.89 16.45
N GLU A 26 -33.60 -0.55 15.16
CA GLU A 26 -32.34 -0.66 14.41
C GLU A 26 -31.36 0.49 14.66
N SER A 27 -31.74 1.50 15.46
CA SER A 27 -30.86 2.60 15.87
C SER A 27 -29.81 2.22 16.93
N LEU A 28 -29.60 0.93 17.21
CA LEU A 28 -28.64 0.42 18.21
C LEU A 28 -27.50 -0.43 17.63
N MET A 29 -27.30 -0.46 16.31
CA MET A 29 -26.18 -1.20 15.69
C MET A 29 -25.15 -0.29 15.00
N ALA A 30 -24.93 0.91 15.54
CA ALA A 30 -23.74 1.71 15.20
C ALA A 30 -22.53 1.17 15.98
N GLY A 31 -21.89 0.10 15.48
CA GLY A 31 -20.70 -0.42 16.15
C GLY A 31 -20.13 -1.75 15.68
N VAL A 32 -20.77 -2.47 14.74
CA VAL A 32 -20.18 -3.69 14.18
C VAL A 32 -19.24 -3.30 13.03
N PRO A 33 -17.92 -3.55 13.13
CA PRO A 33 -16.99 -3.34 12.02
C PRO A 33 -17.44 -4.17 10.82
N SER A 34 -17.19 -3.68 9.60
CA SER A 34 -17.43 -4.48 8.41
C SER A 34 -16.66 -5.81 8.51
N LYS A 35 -17.33 -6.93 8.19
CA LYS A 35 -16.67 -8.27 8.10
C LYS A 35 -15.80 -8.39 6.84
N GLU A 36 -15.72 -7.34 6.04
CA GLU A 36 -14.87 -7.26 4.86
C GLU A 36 -13.43 -6.95 5.31
N VAL A 37 -12.62 -8.00 5.41
CA VAL A 37 -11.17 -7.90 5.63
C VAL A 37 -10.44 -7.98 4.28
N THR A 38 -9.36 -7.24 4.15
CA THR A 38 -8.41 -7.38 3.03
C THR A 38 -7.57 -8.64 3.24
N ASN A 39 -7.03 -9.21 2.16
CA ASN A 39 -5.99 -10.24 2.31
C ASN A 39 -4.64 -9.62 2.73
N SER A 40 -4.53 -8.29 2.84
CA SER A 40 -3.35 -7.61 3.36
C SER A 40 -3.25 -7.59 4.89
N VAL A 41 -4.32 -7.96 5.58
CA VAL A 41 -4.37 -8.03 7.05
C VAL A 41 -4.64 -9.45 7.57
N THR A 42 -5.07 -10.41 6.73
CA THR A 42 -5.45 -11.76 7.20
C THR A 42 -4.62 -12.90 6.59
N PRO A 43 -4.22 -13.92 7.38
CA PRO A 43 -3.54 -15.11 6.87
C PRO A 43 -4.43 -15.96 5.96
N SER A 44 -3.87 -16.45 4.84
CA SER A 44 -4.42 -17.59 4.11
C SER A 44 -3.69 -18.87 4.52
N ALA A 45 -4.25 -19.63 5.47
CA ALA A 45 -3.84 -20.97 5.96
C ALA A 45 -2.34 -21.14 6.40
N PRO A 46 -2.02 -22.04 7.33
CA PRO A 46 -0.63 -22.24 7.76
C PRO A 46 0.21 -22.91 6.66
N VAL A 47 1.41 -22.36 6.44
CA VAL A 47 2.44 -22.92 5.55
C VAL A 47 2.93 -24.26 6.13
N PRO A 48 2.94 -25.37 5.38
CA PRO A 48 3.58 -26.60 5.82
C PRO A 48 5.09 -26.38 5.92
N GLN A 49 5.69 -26.73 7.06
CA GLN A 49 7.15 -26.81 7.15
C GLN A 49 7.65 -27.92 6.23
N ALA A 50 8.62 -27.59 5.38
CA ALA A 50 9.31 -28.59 4.57
C ALA A 50 10.16 -29.50 5.48
N SER A 51 9.82 -30.77 5.55
CA SER A 51 10.60 -31.78 6.26
C SER A 51 11.89 -32.09 5.49
N VAL A 52 13.04 -31.76 6.08
CA VAL A 52 14.34 -32.26 5.63
C VAL A 52 14.43 -33.72 6.04
N GLY A 53 14.53 -34.62 5.06
CA GLY A 53 14.65 -36.05 5.30
C GLY A 53 15.99 -36.42 5.95
N GLN A 54 15.94 -37.28 6.96
CA GLN A 54 17.04 -38.14 7.37
C GLN A 54 16.50 -39.52 7.76
N GLY A 55 17.33 -40.53 7.49
CA GLY A 55 16.96 -41.92 7.33
C GLY A 55 16.67 -42.72 8.61
N SER A 56 16.31 -43.96 8.34
CA SER A 56 15.86 -45.03 9.24
C SER A 56 16.72 -45.27 10.48
N VAL A 57 16.08 -45.39 11.66
CA VAL A 57 16.34 -46.45 12.65
C VAL A 57 15.08 -46.76 13.50
N ARG A 58 14.74 -48.05 13.55
CA ARG A 58 13.90 -48.83 14.49
C ARG A 58 13.16 -48.15 15.69
N ALA A 59 11.87 -48.50 15.81
CA ALA A 59 11.05 -48.55 17.04
C ALA A 59 11.52 -49.70 17.98
N PRO A 60 11.08 -49.83 19.28
CA PRO A 60 9.78 -49.41 19.83
C PRO A 60 9.76 -48.89 21.30
N LEU A 61 8.62 -48.31 21.72
CA LEU A 61 7.79 -48.69 22.90
C LEU A 61 6.83 -47.56 23.32
N ARG A 62 5.69 -47.98 23.85
CA ARG A 62 4.47 -47.23 24.19
C ARG A 62 4.58 -46.60 25.59
N ALA A 63 4.13 -45.35 25.78
CA ALA A 63 3.51 -44.85 27.02
C ALA A 63 2.81 -43.49 26.76
N GLU A 64 1.56 -43.37 27.19
CA GLU A 64 0.75 -42.15 27.36
C GLU A 64 0.58 -41.92 28.89
N PRO A 65 -0.01 -40.82 29.38
CA PRO A 65 0.26 -39.40 29.12
C PRO A 65 0.59 -38.65 30.45
N HIS A 66 1.35 -37.55 30.38
CA HIS A 66 1.52 -36.66 31.53
C HIS A 66 0.66 -35.41 31.40
N GLN A 67 -0.27 -35.29 32.34
CA GLN A 67 -0.99 -34.09 32.72
C GLN A 67 -0.19 -33.43 33.85
N GLU A 68 0.29 -32.19 33.70
CA GLU A 68 0.29 -31.24 34.81
C GLU A 68 0.52 -29.79 34.39
N VAL A 69 -0.29 -28.95 35.01
CA VAL A 69 -0.30 -27.50 35.09
C VAL A 69 0.95 -27.01 35.83
N LEU A 70 1.43 -25.78 35.56
CA LEU A 70 1.67 -24.75 36.60
C LEU A 70 2.21 -23.44 36.02
N ALA A 71 1.63 -22.38 36.57
CA ALA A 71 1.93 -20.96 36.40
C ALA A 71 3.13 -20.52 37.26
N TRP A 72 3.30 -19.19 37.36
CA TRP A 72 4.23 -18.36 38.15
C TRP A 72 5.40 -17.78 37.32
N GLY A 73 5.67 -16.47 37.25
CA GLY A 73 5.23 -15.33 38.06
C GLY A 73 6.28 -14.96 39.12
N GLY A 74 7.19 -14.03 38.81
CA GLY A 74 8.17 -13.48 39.77
C GLY A 74 9.21 -12.53 39.13
N PRO A 75 9.84 -11.59 39.88
CA PRO A 75 9.81 -10.16 39.54
C PRO A 75 11.14 -9.51 39.08
N MET A 76 11.01 -8.30 38.51
CA MET A 76 12.07 -7.33 38.16
C MET A 76 12.65 -6.61 39.40
N PRO A 77 13.95 -6.26 39.39
CA PRO A 77 14.47 -5.14 40.18
C PRO A 77 14.75 -3.91 39.29
N GLY A 78 14.36 -2.73 39.80
CA GLY A 78 14.71 -1.43 39.25
C GLY A 78 15.90 -0.78 39.96
N GLY A 79 16.39 0.34 39.38
CA GLY A 79 17.26 1.30 40.06
C GLY A 79 18.49 1.76 39.26
N SER A 80 18.36 2.87 38.52
CA SER A 80 19.47 3.80 38.17
C SER A 80 19.82 4.67 39.40
N PRO A 81 20.72 5.70 39.35
CA PRO A 81 21.63 6.18 38.30
C PRO A 81 23.07 6.51 38.81
N ALA A 82 24.02 6.82 37.92
CA ALA A 82 25.22 7.56 38.32
C ALA A 82 25.80 8.40 37.16
N PHE A 83 25.58 9.72 37.25
CA PHE A 83 26.46 10.76 36.71
C PHE A 83 27.07 11.47 37.92
N ALA A 84 28.39 11.57 38.01
CA ALA A 84 29.13 12.66 38.68
C ALA A 84 30.63 12.56 38.40
N ALA A 85 31.24 13.74 38.24
CA ALA A 85 32.62 14.02 37.86
C ALA A 85 33.67 13.78 38.98
N VAL A 86 34.96 13.85 38.62
CA VAL A 86 36.01 14.67 39.29
C VAL A 86 37.35 14.58 38.52
N ASP A 87 37.99 15.74 38.36
CA ASP A 87 39.36 16.00 37.88
C ASP A 87 40.47 15.52 38.85
N LYS A 88 41.63 15.10 38.31
CA LYS A 88 42.95 15.79 38.46
C LYS A 88 44.18 14.90 38.10
N GLN A 89 44.94 15.43 37.15
CA GLN A 89 46.40 15.63 37.12
C GLN A 89 47.44 14.47 37.02
N VAL A 90 48.18 14.58 35.90
CA VAL A 90 49.67 14.62 35.75
C VAL A 90 50.41 13.30 35.51
N GLY A 91 51.10 13.24 34.36
CA GLY A 91 52.36 12.50 34.24
C GLY A 91 52.74 11.98 32.84
N GLY A 92 53.36 12.85 32.01
CA GLY A 92 54.56 12.46 31.24
C GLY A 92 54.45 11.94 29.80
N GLN A 93 54.99 12.75 28.87
CA GLN A 93 55.95 12.41 27.78
C GLN A 93 55.48 11.41 26.68
N ASN A 94 55.69 11.58 25.37
CA ASN A 94 56.46 12.48 24.52
C ASN A 94 55.87 12.37 23.08
N ILE A 95 55.76 13.50 22.36
CA ILE A 95 55.50 13.54 20.91
C ILE A 95 56.82 13.89 20.21
N PRO A 96 57.16 13.29 19.06
CA PRO A 96 58.11 13.91 18.14
C PRO A 96 57.50 14.20 16.75
N VAL A 97 57.68 15.43 16.30
CA VAL A 97 57.54 15.95 14.92
C VAL A 97 58.61 17.07 14.78
N PRO A 98 59.14 17.44 13.60
CA PRO A 98 59.91 16.72 12.57
C PRO A 98 61.29 17.43 12.26
N GLN A 99 61.92 17.11 11.10
CA GLN A 99 62.87 17.91 10.25
C GLN A 99 64.31 17.34 10.08
N PRO A 100 65.15 17.83 9.12
CA PRO A 100 64.98 18.03 7.67
C PRO A 100 66.19 17.52 6.84
N VAL A 101 66.08 17.27 5.52
CA VAL A 101 67.26 17.20 4.61
C VAL A 101 66.92 17.58 3.16
N ALA A 102 67.82 18.36 2.55
CA ALA A 102 67.95 18.70 1.12
C ALA A 102 69.46 18.76 0.80
N PRO A 103 69.95 18.98 -0.46
CA PRO A 103 69.50 18.56 -1.79
C PRO A 103 70.63 17.79 -2.56
N VAL A 104 70.32 17.02 -3.62
CA VAL A 104 71.32 16.62 -4.64
C VAL A 104 70.66 16.48 -6.03
N ALA A 105 71.29 17.11 -7.03
CA ALA A 105 71.15 16.88 -8.48
C ALA A 105 72.57 17.03 -9.10
N PRO A 106 72.86 16.74 -10.39
CA PRO A 106 72.01 16.23 -11.50
C PRO A 106 72.67 15.11 -12.39
N GLN A 107 71.99 14.80 -13.51
CA GLN A 107 72.40 14.13 -14.78
C GLN A 107 72.14 12.60 -14.85
N ALA A 108 71.60 11.98 -15.92
CA ALA A 108 71.41 12.38 -17.32
C ALA A 108 70.19 11.70 -18.01
N ARG A 109 69.72 12.41 -19.04
CA ARG A 109 68.78 12.17 -20.17
C ARG A 109 68.38 10.74 -20.54
N ILE A 110 67.06 10.55 -20.76
CA ILE A 110 66.49 9.72 -21.84
C ILE A 110 65.25 10.46 -22.41
N ASP A 111 65.20 10.58 -23.73
CA ASP A 111 64.23 11.34 -24.53
C ASP A 111 62.81 10.73 -24.54
N LEU A 112 61.79 11.61 -24.53
CA LEU A 112 60.37 11.30 -24.74
C LEU A 112 60.00 11.45 -26.24
N PRO A 113 59.27 10.52 -26.86
CA PRO A 113 58.74 10.72 -28.20
C PRO A 113 57.47 11.58 -28.20
N GLN A 114 57.39 12.43 -29.23
CA GLN A 114 56.36 13.43 -29.52
C GLN A 114 55.00 12.78 -29.87
N GLU A 115 53.91 13.28 -29.28
CA GLU A 115 52.56 12.96 -29.72
C GLU A 115 52.17 13.76 -30.98
N ARG A 116 51.60 13.06 -31.96
CA ARG A 116 51.00 13.65 -33.17
C ARG A 116 49.56 14.09 -32.87
N PRO A 117 49.08 15.22 -33.44
CA PRO A 117 47.71 15.66 -33.23
C PRO A 117 46.76 14.80 -34.06
N VAL A 118 45.85 14.08 -33.39
CA VAL A 118 44.69 13.48 -34.06
C VAL A 118 43.62 14.55 -34.21
N GLN A 119 43.32 14.92 -35.46
CA GLN A 119 42.22 15.81 -35.82
C GLN A 119 40.89 15.23 -35.30
N LEU A 120 40.21 16.01 -34.46
CA LEU A 120 38.86 15.74 -34.01
C LEU A 120 37.89 15.96 -35.17
N ALA A 121 37.51 14.89 -35.85
CA ALA A 121 36.39 14.90 -36.78
C ALA A 121 35.10 15.15 -35.97
N MET A 122 34.53 16.34 -36.13
CA MET A 122 33.17 16.66 -35.70
C MET A 122 32.19 15.85 -36.56
N ALA A 123 31.94 14.60 -36.17
CA ALA A 123 30.77 13.85 -36.61
C ALA A 123 29.57 14.41 -35.86
N GLY A 124 28.58 14.89 -36.62
CA GLY A 124 27.44 15.66 -36.12
C GLY A 124 26.78 15.03 -34.91
N SER A 125 26.44 15.89 -33.95
CA SER A 125 25.53 15.57 -32.86
C SER A 125 24.27 14.93 -33.44
N ALA A 126 24.20 13.61 -33.37
CA ALA A 126 22.94 12.91 -33.43
C ALA A 126 22.13 13.48 -32.26
N ALA A 127 21.11 14.28 -32.59
CA ALA A 127 20.08 14.62 -31.64
C ALA A 127 19.71 13.33 -30.90
N ILE A 128 19.79 13.36 -29.57
CA ILE A 128 19.24 12.32 -28.74
C ILE A 128 17.77 12.31 -29.09
N SER A 129 17.38 11.49 -30.06
CA SER A 129 15.99 11.13 -30.28
C SER A 129 15.57 10.59 -28.93
N ALA A 130 14.73 11.34 -28.22
CA ALA A 130 14.05 10.85 -27.04
C ALA A 130 13.46 9.51 -27.46
N GLY A 131 14.13 8.43 -27.06
CA GLY A 131 13.71 7.10 -27.41
C GLY A 131 12.28 7.01 -26.94
N SER A 132 11.36 6.77 -27.87
CA SER A 132 10.00 6.41 -27.53
C SER A 132 10.12 5.28 -26.51
N SER A 133 9.93 5.60 -25.23
CA SER A 133 9.78 4.59 -24.20
C SER A 133 8.60 3.77 -24.66
N ALA A 134 8.86 2.61 -25.26
CA ALA A 134 7.81 1.75 -25.77
C ALA A 134 6.76 1.59 -24.67
N ARG A 135 5.51 1.94 -24.98
CA ARG A 135 4.43 1.90 -23.99
C ARG A 135 4.39 0.50 -23.39
N SER A 136 4.32 0.40 -22.06
CA SER A 136 4.26 -0.89 -21.39
C SER A 136 2.98 -1.62 -21.81
N ARG A 137 3.09 -2.71 -22.58
CA ARG A 137 1.93 -3.47 -23.06
C ARG A 137 0.88 -3.75 -21.97
N ILE A 138 -0.41 -3.53 -22.22
CA ILE A 138 -1.46 -4.01 -21.33
C ILE A 138 -1.84 -5.45 -21.70
N PHE A 139 -1.84 -6.31 -20.69
CA PHE A 139 -2.30 -7.71 -20.79
C PHE A 139 -3.74 -7.77 -20.29
N ARG A 140 -4.60 -8.42 -21.07
CA ARG A 140 -6.00 -8.65 -20.67
C ARG A 140 -6.03 -9.49 -19.39
N SER A 141 -6.94 -9.13 -18.50
CA SER A 141 -7.16 -9.88 -17.26
C SER A 141 -7.69 -11.28 -17.54
N ALA A 142 -7.06 -12.26 -16.90
CA ALA A 142 -7.50 -13.66 -16.84
C ALA A 142 -7.68 -14.11 -15.38
N PHE A 143 -7.99 -13.16 -14.48
CA PHE A 143 -8.30 -13.44 -13.09
C PHE A 143 -9.67 -14.10 -12.95
N SER A 144 -9.82 -14.94 -11.93
CA SER A 144 -11.12 -15.43 -11.47
C SER A 144 -11.35 -15.01 -10.02
N ASP A 145 -12.52 -15.34 -9.47
CA ASP A 145 -12.90 -14.98 -8.11
C ASP A 145 -13.59 -16.17 -7.44
N ALA A 146 -13.19 -16.49 -6.21
CA ALA A 146 -13.84 -17.55 -5.43
C ALA A 146 -15.25 -17.16 -4.96
N LYS A 147 -15.56 -15.86 -4.89
CA LYS A 147 -16.87 -15.32 -4.51
C LYS A 147 -17.26 -14.16 -5.45
N PRO A 148 -17.57 -14.45 -6.72
CA PRO A 148 -17.86 -13.41 -7.70
C PRO A 148 -19.11 -12.62 -7.32
N ILE A 149 -19.04 -11.30 -7.44
CA ILE A 149 -20.15 -10.39 -7.15
C ILE A 149 -20.69 -9.77 -8.44
N ASN A 150 -22.02 -9.71 -8.56
CA ASN A 150 -22.68 -9.00 -9.63
C ASN A 150 -22.84 -7.52 -9.26
N PHE A 151 -21.98 -6.67 -9.83
CA PHE A 151 -22.01 -5.22 -9.64
C PHE A 151 -23.04 -4.48 -10.52
N GLY A 152 -23.85 -5.20 -11.30
CA GLY A 152 -24.87 -4.65 -12.20
C GLY A 152 -24.33 -4.34 -13.59
N ARG A 153 -24.73 -3.18 -14.15
CA ARG A 153 -24.45 -2.80 -15.55
C ARG A 153 -22.97 -2.58 -15.82
N ILE A 154 -22.26 -1.92 -14.91
CA ILE A 154 -20.82 -1.70 -15.02
C ILE A 154 -20.12 -2.69 -14.07
N GLN A 155 -19.26 -3.52 -14.65
CA GLN A 155 -18.54 -4.58 -13.94
C GLN A 155 -17.03 -4.36 -14.09
N PRO A 156 -16.19 -4.92 -13.21
CA PRO A 156 -14.74 -4.80 -13.30
C PRO A 156 -14.18 -5.19 -14.67
N ARG A 157 -14.74 -6.23 -15.30
CA ARG A 157 -14.35 -6.70 -16.65
C ARG A 157 -14.54 -5.68 -17.78
N HIS A 158 -15.24 -4.57 -17.55
CA HIS A 158 -15.39 -3.49 -18.52
C HIS A 158 -14.24 -2.48 -18.48
N PHE A 159 -13.36 -2.56 -17.49
CA PHE A 159 -12.13 -1.77 -17.40
C PHE A 159 -10.98 -2.53 -18.06
N GLU A 160 -10.09 -1.82 -18.75
CA GLU A 160 -9.04 -2.46 -19.55
C GLU A 160 -7.79 -2.81 -18.73
N VAL A 161 -7.49 -2.00 -17.71
CA VAL A 161 -6.27 -2.10 -16.93
C VAL A 161 -6.58 -2.67 -15.55
N HIS A 162 -6.26 -3.95 -15.38
CA HIS A 162 -6.34 -4.65 -14.10
C HIS A 162 -4.99 -4.68 -13.38
N GLY A 163 -5.05 -4.85 -12.08
CA GLY A 163 -3.89 -5.00 -11.20
C GLY A 163 -4.27 -5.71 -9.91
N VAL A 164 -3.29 -5.77 -9.01
CA VAL A 164 -3.42 -6.45 -7.72
C VAL A 164 -2.89 -5.57 -6.61
N ASP A 165 -3.20 -5.91 -5.37
CA ASP A 165 -2.44 -5.43 -4.23
C ASP A 165 -2.02 -6.61 -3.33
N VAL A 166 -0.80 -6.53 -2.79
CA VAL A 166 -0.14 -7.67 -2.14
C VAL A 166 0.66 -7.23 -0.92
N SER A 167 0.91 -8.19 -0.04
CA SER A 167 1.71 -8.07 1.17
C SER A 167 2.47 -9.38 1.41
N ARG A 168 3.03 -9.55 2.61
CA ARG A 168 3.56 -10.84 3.07
C ARG A 168 2.59 -12.02 2.96
N TRP A 169 1.27 -11.78 3.00
CA TRP A 169 0.26 -12.85 3.04
C TRP A 169 0.14 -13.63 1.73
N GLN A 170 0.56 -13.04 0.61
CA GLN A 170 0.61 -13.72 -0.68
C GLN A 170 1.91 -14.54 -0.86
N ALA A 171 2.79 -14.56 0.15
CA ALA A 171 4.03 -15.31 0.17
C ALA A 171 4.84 -15.17 -1.12
N ASN A 172 5.22 -16.28 -1.75
CA ASN A 172 6.04 -16.29 -2.95
C ASN A 172 5.17 -16.14 -4.20
N ILE A 173 5.34 -15.03 -4.91
CA ILE A 173 4.59 -14.71 -6.13
C ILE A 173 5.46 -14.98 -7.37
N ASP A 174 4.91 -15.71 -8.34
CA ASP A 174 5.43 -15.80 -9.71
C ASP A 174 4.92 -14.59 -10.49
N TRP A 175 5.73 -13.54 -10.48
CA TRP A 175 5.39 -12.24 -11.05
C TRP A 175 5.28 -12.25 -12.58
N GLU A 176 6.05 -13.08 -13.28
CA GLU A 176 5.96 -13.21 -14.74
C GLU A 176 4.65 -13.87 -15.16
N ARG A 177 4.26 -14.93 -14.45
CA ARG A 177 2.97 -15.57 -14.66
C ARG A 177 1.83 -14.65 -14.27
N LEU A 178 1.92 -13.96 -13.14
CA LEU A 178 0.89 -13.01 -12.71
C LEU A 178 0.75 -11.83 -13.70
N ARG A 179 1.87 -11.31 -14.23
CA ARG A 179 1.92 -10.29 -15.28
C ARG A 179 1.17 -10.73 -16.53
N SER A 180 1.48 -11.92 -17.04
CA SER A 180 0.88 -12.46 -18.26
C SER A 180 -0.61 -12.80 -18.11
N ARG A 181 -1.11 -12.92 -16.87
CA ARG A 181 -2.54 -13.05 -16.53
C ARG A 181 -3.26 -11.72 -16.32
N GLY A 182 -2.59 -10.59 -16.58
CA GLY A 182 -3.21 -9.27 -16.60
C GLY A 182 -3.01 -8.44 -15.35
N ALA A 183 -2.06 -8.78 -14.47
CA ALA A 183 -1.58 -7.86 -13.44
C ALA A 183 -0.68 -6.79 -14.09
N ASN A 184 -1.29 -5.72 -14.59
CA ASN A 184 -0.56 -4.63 -15.26
C ASN A 184 0.04 -3.63 -14.26
N PHE A 185 -0.56 -3.56 -13.07
CA PHE A 185 -0.01 -2.85 -11.93
C PHE A 185 -0.12 -3.66 -10.64
N ALA A 186 0.70 -3.28 -9.65
CA ALA A 186 0.63 -3.81 -8.30
C ALA A 186 0.86 -2.72 -7.24
N PHE A 187 0.01 -2.65 -6.23
CA PHE A 187 0.33 -1.94 -4.99
C PHE A 187 0.89 -2.93 -3.96
N ILE A 188 2.09 -2.68 -3.45
CA ILE A 188 2.84 -3.62 -2.62
C ILE A 188 2.99 -3.02 -1.23
N LYS A 189 2.58 -3.76 -0.20
CA LYS A 189 2.73 -3.32 1.19
C LYS A 189 4.20 -3.06 1.47
N ALA A 190 4.53 -1.85 1.91
CA ALA A 190 5.88 -1.51 2.32
C ALA A 190 6.01 -1.51 3.83
N THR A 191 5.15 -0.74 4.50
CA THR A 191 5.29 -0.50 5.93
C THR A 191 3.94 -0.43 6.60
N ASP A 192 3.93 -0.70 7.89
CA ASP A 192 2.80 -0.43 8.76
C ASP A 192 3.28 0.18 10.08
N GLY A 193 2.54 1.18 10.57
CA GLY A 193 2.94 1.94 11.74
C GLY A 193 4.29 2.67 11.61
N GLY A 194 5.10 2.69 12.66
CA GLY A 194 6.33 3.50 12.71
C GLY A 194 7.63 2.71 12.62
N ASP A 195 7.53 1.40 12.49
CA ASP A 195 8.58 0.45 12.88
C ASP A 195 8.48 -0.94 12.22
N HIS A 196 7.44 -1.20 11.41
CA HIS A 196 7.28 -2.47 10.73
C HIS A 196 7.49 -2.30 9.22
N LEU A 197 8.43 -3.08 8.68
CA LEU A 197 8.64 -3.26 7.25
C LEU A 197 8.02 -4.60 6.87
N ASP A 198 7.19 -4.63 5.82
CA ASP A 198 6.67 -5.89 5.31
C ASP A 198 7.86 -6.74 4.80
N PRO A 199 8.04 -7.98 5.31
CA PRO A 199 9.21 -8.80 5.01
C PRO A 199 9.30 -9.18 3.52
N MET A 200 8.17 -9.16 2.81
CA MET A 200 8.13 -9.45 1.37
C MET A 200 8.26 -8.20 0.50
N PHE A 201 8.26 -6.99 1.08
CA PHE A 201 8.28 -5.74 0.32
C PHE A 201 9.43 -5.71 -0.68
N ARG A 202 10.68 -5.85 -0.23
CA ARG A 202 11.86 -5.72 -1.11
C ARG A 202 11.85 -6.74 -2.25
N THR A 203 11.47 -7.98 -1.94
CA THR A 203 11.36 -9.08 -2.91
C THR A 203 10.26 -8.81 -3.94
N ASN A 204 9.05 -8.49 -3.48
CA ASN A 204 7.91 -8.20 -4.35
C ASN A 204 8.16 -6.95 -5.19
N TRP A 205 8.72 -5.91 -4.58
CA TRP A 205 9.13 -4.69 -5.25
C TRP A 205 10.04 -5.05 -6.43
N ALA A 206 11.20 -5.69 -6.19
CA ALA A 206 12.17 -5.99 -7.23
C ALA A 206 11.61 -6.93 -8.33
N ARG A 207 10.92 -8.01 -7.94
CA ARG A 207 10.40 -9.00 -8.90
C ARG A 207 9.26 -8.48 -9.74
N ALA A 208 8.37 -7.65 -9.19
CA ALA A 208 7.33 -6.97 -9.98
C ALA A 208 7.95 -6.08 -11.06
N LYS A 209 9.01 -5.32 -10.72
CA LYS A 209 9.75 -4.50 -11.70
C LYS A 209 10.37 -5.36 -12.80
N ALA A 210 11.05 -6.45 -12.43
CA ALA A 210 11.67 -7.37 -13.39
C ALA A 210 10.65 -8.00 -14.35
N ALA A 211 9.45 -8.31 -13.87
CA ALA A 211 8.35 -8.83 -14.70
C ALA A 211 7.63 -7.73 -15.53
N GLY A 212 8.04 -6.47 -15.45
CA GLY A 212 7.41 -5.37 -16.18
C GLY A 212 6.02 -4.97 -15.65
N VAL A 213 5.74 -5.22 -14.36
CA VAL A 213 4.55 -4.73 -13.66
C VAL A 213 4.82 -3.32 -13.15
N ARG A 214 3.94 -2.35 -13.45
CA ARG A 214 4.01 -1.02 -12.82
C ARG A 214 3.67 -1.13 -11.34
N ARG A 215 4.45 -0.54 -10.45
CA ARG A 215 4.39 -0.83 -9.02
C ARG A 215 4.29 0.43 -8.18
N GLY A 216 3.44 0.42 -7.16
CA GLY A 216 3.37 1.44 -6.11
C GLY A 216 3.55 0.79 -4.74
N ALA A 217 3.99 1.56 -3.76
CA ALA A 217 4.14 1.10 -2.39
C ALA A 217 3.02 1.69 -1.53
N TYR A 218 2.45 0.90 -0.60
CA TYR A 218 1.45 1.41 0.34
C TYR A 218 1.89 1.29 1.80
N HIS A 219 1.37 2.23 2.60
CA HIS A 219 1.56 2.31 4.03
C HIS A 219 0.25 2.05 4.76
N PHE A 220 0.18 1.02 5.60
CA PHE A 220 -0.99 0.75 6.42
C PHE A 220 -0.94 1.59 7.70
N PHE A 221 -1.88 2.51 7.86
CA PHE A 221 -1.79 3.59 8.85
C PHE A 221 -2.21 3.17 10.26
N TYR A 222 -1.40 3.54 11.26
CA TYR A 222 -1.71 3.33 12.69
C TYR A 222 -2.07 4.65 13.38
N TRP A 223 -3.34 4.79 13.75
CA TRP A 223 -3.91 6.05 14.27
C TRP A 223 -3.28 6.55 15.59
N CYS A 224 -2.86 5.64 16.46
CA CYS A 224 -2.21 5.96 17.73
C CYS A 224 -0.71 6.27 17.61
N ARG A 225 -0.17 6.39 16.39
CA ARG A 225 1.23 6.77 16.15
C ARG A 225 1.32 8.20 15.60
N PRO A 226 2.44 8.92 15.84
CA PRO A 226 2.69 10.20 15.17
C PRO A 226 2.75 10.02 13.65
N ALA A 227 1.96 10.80 12.90
CA ALA A 227 1.89 10.70 11.44
C ALA A 227 3.24 10.98 10.77
N SER A 228 4.01 11.93 11.32
CA SER A 228 5.35 12.26 10.85
C SER A 228 6.31 11.07 10.92
N HIS A 229 6.29 10.30 12.02
CA HIS A 229 7.14 9.13 12.21
C HIS A 229 6.79 8.01 11.23
N GLN A 230 5.50 7.81 10.95
CA GLN A 230 5.04 6.85 9.95
C GLN A 230 5.52 7.24 8.55
N ALA A 231 5.43 8.53 8.20
CA ALA A 231 5.95 9.03 6.92
C ALA A 231 7.47 8.87 6.79
N ASP A 232 8.21 9.20 7.85
CA ASP A 232 9.67 9.01 7.88
C ASP A 232 10.04 7.52 7.76
N TRP A 233 9.27 6.64 8.37
CA TRP A 233 9.45 5.20 8.26
C TRP A 233 9.17 4.69 6.85
N PHE A 234 8.10 5.15 6.21
CA PHE A 234 7.81 4.83 4.81
C PHE A 234 8.93 5.32 3.87
N ILE A 235 9.35 6.58 4.01
CA ILE A 235 10.42 7.20 3.21
C ILE A 235 11.76 6.45 3.35
N ARG A 236 12.12 6.02 4.56
CA ARG A 236 13.35 5.25 4.79
C ARG A 236 13.37 3.89 4.08
N ASN A 237 12.19 3.29 3.86
CA ASN A 237 12.09 1.91 3.38
C ASN A 237 11.69 1.78 1.92
N VAL A 238 11.04 2.81 1.35
CA VAL A 238 10.57 2.80 -0.03
C VAL A 238 11.51 3.67 -0.88
N PRO A 239 12.17 3.12 -1.91
CA PRO A 239 13.07 3.90 -2.74
C PRO A 239 12.29 4.85 -3.64
N LYS A 240 12.87 6.04 -3.89
CA LYS A 240 12.39 6.95 -4.92
C LYS A 240 12.73 6.40 -6.31
N ASP A 241 11.81 5.63 -6.88
CA ASP A 241 11.93 5.06 -8.22
C ASP A 241 11.10 5.89 -9.22
N PRO A 242 11.70 6.46 -10.28
CA PRO A 242 10.95 7.23 -11.30
C PRO A 242 9.91 6.40 -12.05
N ASP A 243 10.02 5.07 -12.04
CA ASP A 243 9.05 4.16 -12.66
C ASP A 243 7.88 3.78 -11.75
N ALA A 244 7.92 4.19 -10.47
CA ALA A 244 6.91 3.83 -9.49
C ALA A 244 5.63 4.67 -9.64
N LEU A 245 4.51 4.03 -9.34
CA LEU A 245 3.25 4.70 -9.10
C LEU A 245 3.33 5.55 -7.82
N PRO A 246 2.48 6.59 -7.68
CA PRO A 246 2.45 7.39 -6.46
C PRO A 246 2.30 6.54 -5.19
N PRO A 247 2.90 6.96 -4.07
CA PRO A 247 2.78 6.23 -2.82
C PRO A 247 1.33 6.24 -2.33
N VAL A 248 0.91 5.16 -1.68
CA VAL A 248 -0.45 5.03 -1.17
C VAL A 248 -0.44 5.15 0.36
N ILE A 249 -1.37 5.93 0.90
CA ILE A 249 -1.77 5.86 2.30
C ILE A 249 -3.01 4.96 2.42
N ASP A 250 -2.88 3.85 3.15
CA ASP A 250 -3.97 2.93 3.44
C ASP A 250 -4.56 3.29 4.81
N VAL A 251 -5.77 3.86 4.78
CA VAL A 251 -6.51 4.31 5.96
C VAL A 251 -7.79 3.48 6.14
N GLU A 252 -7.75 2.57 7.09
CA GLU A 252 -8.91 1.81 7.51
C GLU A 252 -8.91 1.56 9.01
N TYR A 253 -10.01 0.99 9.52
CA TYR A 253 -10.05 0.53 10.90
C TYR A 253 -9.25 -0.76 11.03
N ASN A 254 -8.19 -0.70 11.83
CA ASN A 254 -7.39 -1.87 12.16
C ASN A 254 -7.89 -2.52 13.45
N GLY A 255 -8.63 -3.61 13.32
CA GLY A 255 -9.12 -4.40 14.47
C GLY A 255 -8.01 -5.05 15.31
N GLU A 256 -6.80 -5.22 14.76
CA GLU A 256 -5.64 -5.79 15.44
C GLU A 256 -4.77 -4.71 16.11
N SER A 257 -5.11 -3.43 15.93
CA SER A 257 -4.37 -2.34 16.57
C SER A 257 -4.61 -2.32 18.08
N SER A 258 -3.55 -2.08 18.85
CA SER A 258 -3.64 -1.77 20.27
C SER A 258 -4.25 -0.39 20.56
N CYS A 259 -4.59 0.38 19.52
CA CYS A 259 -5.22 1.69 19.63
C CYS A 259 -6.65 1.56 20.15
N ARG A 260 -6.85 1.85 21.44
CA ARG A 260 -8.13 1.65 22.14
C ARG A 260 -9.15 2.80 21.98
N PHE A 261 -8.79 3.87 21.29
CA PHE A 261 -9.65 5.03 21.09
C PHE A 261 -9.76 5.39 19.61
N ARG A 262 -10.94 5.91 19.25
CA ARG A 262 -11.17 6.48 17.92
C ARG A 262 -10.82 7.97 17.96
N LEU A 263 -10.08 8.41 16.96
CA LEU A 263 -9.79 9.83 16.77
C LEU A 263 -11.02 10.56 16.23
N SER A 264 -11.12 11.85 16.52
CA SER A 264 -12.12 12.68 15.85
C SER A 264 -11.79 12.79 14.35
N ARG A 265 -12.81 13.06 13.53
CA ARG A 265 -12.62 13.28 12.09
C ARG A 265 -11.58 14.36 11.79
N ALA A 266 -11.56 15.46 12.55
CA ALA A 266 -10.56 16.52 12.39
C ALA A 266 -9.14 16.00 12.62
N GLN A 267 -8.90 15.23 13.68
CA GLN A 267 -7.59 14.65 13.99
C GLN A 267 -7.15 13.60 12.95
N VAL A 268 -8.10 12.83 12.42
CA VAL A 268 -7.85 11.89 11.32
C VAL A 268 -7.33 12.65 10.09
N LEU A 269 -8.05 13.68 9.65
CA LEU A 269 -7.69 14.47 8.46
C LEU A 269 -6.35 15.19 8.64
N GLU A 270 -6.10 15.77 9.81
CA GLU A 270 -4.82 16.41 10.15
C GLU A 270 -3.65 15.41 10.04
N LYS A 271 -3.79 14.23 10.65
CA LYS A 271 -2.76 13.19 10.60
C LYS A 271 -2.51 12.70 9.18
N MET A 272 -3.56 12.50 8.39
CA MET A 272 -3.44 12.13 6.99
C MET A 272 -2.69 13.20 6.22
N GLN A 273 -3.03 14.48 6.40
CA GLN A 273 -2.38 15.60 5.71
C GLN A 273 -0.87 15.65 6.03
N VAL A 274 -0.49 15.53 7.31
CA VAL A 274 0.92 15.49 7.73
C VAL A 274 1.69 14.36 7.04
N PHE A 275 1.09 13.17 6.96
CA PHE A 275 1.71 12.03 6.30
C PHE A 275 1.85 12.28 4.79
N MET A 276 0.76 12.65 4.13
CA MET A 276 0.71 12.84 2.69
C MET A 276 1.63 13.98 2.22
N ASP A 277 1.68 15.11 2.93
CA ASP A 277 2.58 16.22 2.61
C ASP A 277 4.05 15.82 2.64
N LYS A 278 4.44 14.99 3.62
CA LYS A 278 5.82 14.51 3.72
C LYS A 278 6.17 13.59 2.55
N LEU A 279 5.24 12.71 2.15
CA LEU A 279 5.42 11.84 0.99
C LEU A 279 5.45 12.64 -0.31
N GLU A 280 4.53 13.57 -0.51
CA GLU A 280 4.47 14.39 -1.72
C GLU A 280 5.76 15.20 -1.90
N ARG A 281 6.26 15.83 -0.84
CA ARG A 281 7.56 16.52 -0.86
C ARG A 281 8.73 15.59 -1.18
N HIS A 282 8.73 14.36 -0.67
CA HIS A 282 9.84 13.43 -0.89
C HIS A 282 9.82 12.81 -2.29
N TYR A 283 8.67 12.29 -2.73
CA TYR A 283 8.54 11.54 -3.97
C TYR A 283 8.24 12.43 -5.19
N GLY A 284 7.71 13.65 -4.99
CA GLY A 284 7.24 14.51 -6.08
C GLY A 284 5.96 14.00 -6.75
N GLN A 285 5.25 13.09 -6.07
CA GLN A 285 4.02 12.47 -6.52
C GLN A 285 2.96 12.65 -5.44
N ARG A 286 1.77 13.11 -5.82
CA ARG A 286 0.66 13.25 -4.88
C ARG A 286 0.19 11.86 -4.41
N PRO A 287 0.17 11.58 -3.09
CA PRO A 287 -0.21 10.27 -2.59
C PRO A 287 -1.63 9.86 -2.98
N ILE A 288 -1.84 8.57 -3.19
CA ILE A 288 -3.17 7.98 -3.39
C ILE A 288 -3.74 7.61 -2.03
N ILE A 289 -5.01 7.93 -1.78
CA ILE A 289 -5.71 7.52 -0.55
C ILE A 289 -6.46 6.22 -0.83
N TYR A 290 -6.15 5.17 -0.06
CA TYR A 290 -6.95 3.95 0.00
C TYR A 290 -7.81 3.91 1.26
N THR A 291 -9.05 3.41 1.14
CA THR A 291 -9.94 3.24 2.30
C THR A 291 -11.00 2.16 2.10
N ALA A 292 -11.49 1.67 3.24
CA ALA A 292 -12.70 0.87 3.38
C ALA A 292 -13.99 1.74 3.45
N PRO A 293 -15.19 1.16 3.17
CA PRO A 293 -16.46 1.88 3.18
C PRO A 293 -16.85 2.56 4.50
N ASP A 294 -16.63 1.86 5.62
CA ASP A 294 -16.95 2.34 6.95
C ASP A 294 -16.07 3.53 7.36
N PHE A 295 -14.75 3.39 7.18
CA PHE A 295 -13.80 4.47 7.42
C PHE A 295 -14.08 5.69 6.53
N TYR A 296 -14.45 5.46 5.26
CA TYR A 296 -14.83 6.54 4.35
C TYR A 296 -16.04 7.33 4.86
N LYS A 297 -17.11 6.62 5.24
CA LYS A 297 -18.34 7.25 5.73
C LYS A 297 -18.06 8.11 6.96
N ASP A 298 -17.25 7.60 7.89
CA ASP A 298 -16.99 8.27 9.15
C ASP A 298 -16.07 9.49 8.98
N HIS A 299 -15.06 9.40 8.10
CA HIS A 299 -13.97 10.38 8.08
C HIS A 299 -13.73 11.11 6.76
N LEU A 300 -14.04 10.52 5.61
CA LEU A 300 -13.58 11.01 4.29
C LEU A 300 -14.70 11.47 3.35
N ALA A 301 -15.96 11.19 3.68
CA ALA A 301 -17.10 11.63 2.88
C ALA A 301 -17.14 13.16 2.76
N GLY A 302 -16.86 13.69 1.57
CA GLY A 302 -16.78 15.13 1.29
C GLY A 302 -15.39 15.77 1.39
N GLU A 303 -14.39 15.08 1.94
CA GLU A 303 -13.04 15.62 2.21
C GLU A 303 -12.02 15.17 1.17
N LEU A 304 -10.87 15.86 1.07
CA LEU A 304 -9.70 15.41 0.29
C LEU A 304 -10.09 15.00 -1.15
N ARG A 305 -10.97 15.77 -1.81
CA ARG A 305 -11.54 15.46 -3.13
C ARG A 305 -10.56 15.69 -4.28
N ASP A 306 -9.46 16.38 -3.99
CA ASP A 306 -8.37 16.69 -4.89
C ASP A 306 -7.26 15.62 -4.89
N TYR A 307 -7.32 14.64 -3.99
CA TYR A 307 -6.40 13.51 -3.96
C TYR A 307 -6.87 12.35 -4.86
N PRO A 308 -5.95 11.66 -5.56
CA PRO A 308 -6.23 10.38 -6.19
C PRO A 308 -6.80 9.40 -5.16
N PHE A 309 -7.82 8.65 -5.57
CA PHE A 309 -8.57 7.81 -4.63
C PHE A 309 -8.63 6.36 -5.11
N TRP A 310 -8.29 5.44 -4.22
CA TRP A 310 -8.42 4.01 -4.39
C TRP A 310 -9.47 3.50 -3.40
N LEU A 311 -10.64 3.11 -3.88
CA LEU A 311 -11.69 2.64 -2.99
C LEU A 311 -11.75 1.11 -2.94
N ARG A 312 -12.12 0.58 -1.78
CA ARG A 312 -12.59 -0.80 -1.65
C ARG A 312 -14.11 -0.85 -1.77
N ALA A 313 -14.61 -1.62 -2.74
CA ALA A 313 -16.03 -1.93 -2.84
C ALA A 313 -16.20 -3.36 -3.38
N VAL A 314 -16.24 -4.32 -2.46
CA VAL A 314 -16.22 -5.75 -2.79
C VAL A 314 -17.60 -6.40 -2.75
N ALA A 315 -18.61 -5.74 -2.16
CA ALA A 315 -19.98 -6.27 -2.07
C ALA A 315 -21.00 -5.50 -2.92
N GLN A 316 -20.74 -4.24 -3.25
CA GLN A 316 -21.64 -3.38 -4.03
C GLN A 316 -20.83 -2.47 -4.98
N HIS A 317 -21.48 -1.99 -6.04
CA HIS A 317 -20.81 -1.12 -7.02
C HIS A 317 -20.35 0.20 -6.35
N PRO A 318 -19.19 0.78 -6.73
CA PRO A 318 -18.67 2.00 -6.12
C PRO A 318 -19.67 3.16 -6.07
N SER A 319 -20.53 3.31 -7.08
CA SER A 319 -21.56 4.38 -7.11
C SER A 319 -22.63 4.26 -6.02
N LYS A 320 -22.76 3.11 -5.36
CA LYS A 320 -23.68 2.90 -4.23
C LYS A 320 -22.99 3.16 -2.90
N VAL A 321 -21.72 2.77 -2.79
CA VAL A 321 -20.93 2.84 -1.55
C VAL A 321 -20.29 4.22 -1.37
N TYR A 322 -19.87 4.86 -2.46
CA TYR A 322 -19.16 6.13 -2.50
C TYR A 322 -19.86 7.11 -3.47
N PRO A 323 -21.09 7.56 -3.15
CA PRO A 323 -21.82 8.47 -4.03
C PRO A 323 -21.00 9.74 -4.31
N ASP A 324 -20.94 10.15 -5.57
CA ASP A 324 -20.23 11.34 -6.08
C ASP A 324 -18.72 11.40 -5.79
N ARG A 325 -18.11 10.32 -5.30
CA ARG A 325 -16.67 10.22 -5.12
C ARG A 325 -16.00 9.85 -6.44
N LYS A 326 -15.15 10.75 -6.95
CA LYS A 326 -14.22 10.40 -8.04
C LYS A 326 -13.19 9.42 -7.49
N TRP A 327 -12.95 8.34 -8.23
CA TRP A 327 -11.97 7.32 -7.89
C TRP A 327 -11.12 6.97 -9.09
N LEU A 328 -9.88 6.61 -8.82
CA LEU A 328 -8.85 6.25 -9.78
C LEU A 328 -8.63 4.74 -9.81
N PHE A 329 -8.72 4.09 -8.66
CA PHE A 329 -8.63 2.64 -8.53
C PHE A 329 -9.80 2.09 -7.74
N TRP A 330 -10.20 0.86 -8.08
CA TRP A 330 -11.25 0.13 -7.38
C TRP A 330 -10.75 -1.27 -7.05
N GLN A 331 -10.61 -1.56 -5.75
CA GLN A 331 -10.48 -2.92 -5.23
C GLN A 331 -11.87 -3.58 -5.22
N TYR A 332 -12.08 -4.49 -6.15
CA TYR A 332 -13.39 -5.10 -6.43
C TYR A 332 -13.52 -6.51 -5.88
N SER A 333 -12.43 -7.11 -5.42
CA SER A 333 -12.44 -8.43 -4.81
C SER A 333 -11.34 -8.59 -3.78
N GLY A 334 -11.67 -9.25 -2.66
CA GLY A 334 -10.72 -9.82 -1.71
C GLY A 334 -10.70 -11.36 -1.76
N SER A 335 -11.22 -11.96 -2.82
CA SER A 335 -11.23 -13.41 -3.02
C SER A 335 -10.80 -13.80 -4.43
N GLY A 336 -10.03 -12.92 -5.07
CA GLY A 336 -9.46 -13.15 -6.38
C GLY A 336 -8.56 -14.36 -6.41
N LEU A 337 -8.50 -14.99 -7.56
CA LEU A 337 -7.64 -16.12 -7.86
C LEU A 337 -6.90 -15.82 -9.16
N SER A 338 -5.61 -16.08 -9.17
CA SER A 338 -4.80 -15.95 -10.37
C SER A 338 -3.71 -17.00 -10.36
N HIS A 339 -3.35 -17.48 -11.54
CA HIS A 339 -2.11 -18.21 -11.67
C HIS A 339 -0.92 -17.30 -11.32
N GLY A 340 0.03 -17.86 -10.57
CA GLY A 340 1.22 -17.16 -10.08
C GLY A 340 1.12 -16.70 -8.63
N VAL A 341 -0.02 -16.90 -7.98
CA VAL A 341 -0.21 -16.70 -6.53
C VAL A 341 -0.93 -17.92 -5.97
N GLU A 342 -0.44 -18.44 -4.84
CA GLU A 342 -1.17 -19.45 -4.09
C GLU A 342 -2.17 -18.78 -3.15
N GLY A 343 -3.41 -19.24 -3.15
CA GLY A 343 -4.47 -18.66 -2.34
C GLY A 343 -5.12 -17.41 -2.96
N LYS A 344 -5.70 -16.58 -2.09
CA LYS A 344 -6.49 -15.41 -2.50
C LYS A 344 -5.61 -14.17 -2.67
N ILE A 345 -6.02 -13.34 -3.62
CA ILE A 345 -5.38 -12.05 -3.89
C ILE A 345 -6.44 -10.97 -4.09
N ASP A 346 -6.10 -9.75 -3.69
CA ASP A 346 -6.94 -8.58 -3.86
C ASP A 346 -6.84 -8.09 -5.32
N LEU A 347 -7.99 -7.92 -5.97
CA LEU A 347 -8.07 -7.56 -7.39
C LEU A 347 -8.54 -6.12 -7.57
N ASN A 348 -7.86 -5.43 -8.49
CA ASN A 348 -8.06 -4.01 -8.73
C ASN A 348 -8.26 -3.69 -10.20
N VAL A 349 -8.98 -2.61 -10.46
CA VAL A 349 -9.03 -1.95 -11.78
C VAL A 349 -8.65 -0.49 -11.67
N PHE A 350 -8.05 0.04 -12.73
CA PHE A 350 -7.87 1.47 -12.95
C PHE A 350 -9.10 2.06 -13.68
N ASN A 351 -9.53 3.25 -13.28
CA ASN A 351 -10.68 3.95 -13.87
C ASN A 351 -10.30 4.68 -15.16
N GLY A 352 -10.18 3.96 -16.26
CA GLY A 352 -9.94 4.55 -17.58
C GLY A 352 -9.57 3.52 -18.65
N SER A 353 -9.36 4.02 -19.87
CA SER A 353 -8.81 3.21 -20.97
C SER A 353 -7.30 3.00 -20.81
N GLU A 354 -6.74 2.11 -21.62
CA GLU A 354 -5.30 1.90 -21.79
C GLU A 354 -4.57 3.22 -22.14
N GLU A 355 -5.12 4.08 -22.99
CA GLU A 355 -4.51 5.38 -23.28
C GLU A 355 -4.55 6.31 -22.07
N ALA A 356 -5.65 6.30 -21.31
CA ALA A 356 -5.74 7.09 -20.08
C ALA A 356 -4.70 6.63 -19.04
N TRP A 357 -4.51 5.32 -18.92
CA TRP A 357 -3.46 4.73 -18.09
C TRP A 357 -2.06 5.20 -18.53
N HIS A 358 -1.72 5.08 -19.82
CA HIS A 358 -0.42 5.52 -20.32
C HIS A 358 -0.17 7.00 -20.12
N ARG A 359 -1.18 7.85 -20.34
CA ARG A 359 -1.07 9.30 -20.06
C ARG A 359 -0.84 9.57 -18.59
N TRP A 360 -1.58 8.88 -17.70
CA TRP A 360 -1.46 9.08 -16.26
C TRP A 360 -0.09 8.64 -15.74
N VAL A 361 0.37 7.44 -16.10
CA VAL A 361 1.72 6.96 -15.73
C VAL A 361 2.82 7.83 -16.35
N GLY A 362 2.67 8.27 -17.60
CA GLY A 362 3.63 9.14 -18.27
C GLY A 362 3.82 10.51 -17.63
N ARG A 363 2.86 10.97 -16.79
CA ARG A 363 2.96 12.19 -15.98
C ARG A 363 3.44 11.92 -14.55
N GLY A 364 4.05 10.77 -14.31
CA GLY A 364 4.48 10.35 -12.96
C GLY A 364 3.31 10.07 -12.02
N GLY A 365 2.13 9.75 -12.56
CA GLY A 365 0.92 9.53 -11.76
C GLY A 365 0.31 10.82 -11.17
N ASN A 366 0.82 11.99 -11.57
CA ASN A 366 0.21 13.28 -11.22
C ASN A 366 -0.97 13.56 -12.17
N GLY A 367 -2.13 13.80 -11.57
CA GLY A 367 -3.43 13.95 -12.24
C GLY A 367 -3.88 15.40 -12.30
#